data_AF-A0A7K6MDZ4-F1
#
_entry.id   AF-A0A7K6MDZ4-F1
#
_cell.length_a   1.000
_cell.length_b   1.000
_cell.length_c   1.000
_cell.angle_alpha   90.00
_cell.angle_beta   90.00
_cell.angle_gamma   90.00
#
_symmetry.space_group_name_H-M   'P 1'
#
loop_
_entity.id
_entity.type
_entity.pdbx_description
1 polymer ?
#
loop_
_entity_poly.entity_id
_entity_poly.type
_entity_poly.pdbx_seq_one_letter_code
_entity_poly.pdbx_strand_id
1 'polypeptide(L)'
;ALSALSSSRAEQQKLIVDRHNALRRGVKPTASNMMKMEWCPAAAKNAQNWANQCTLRHSPPSLRRTNVPCGENLFMSSGPFSWPDVLQDWYNEEKNFQYGIGAKTKGAVIGHYTQLIWYNSHKVGCGVSYCPTGSYKYFYVCQYCPAGNNPMQIAMPYRSGPKCADCPGHCDKGLCTNPCKHQDILGNCKNLKMLFGCSHSLVKKQCPASCKCTTQII
;
A
#
# COMPACT_ATOMS: atom_id res chain seq x y z
N ALA A 1 24.95 -12.05 3.31
CA ALA A 1 24.25 -10.81 2.90
C ALA A 1 22.75 -11.03 2.74
N LEU A 2 22.28 -11.85 1.78
CA LEU A 2 20.84 -12.08 1.56
C LEU A 2 20.08 -12.60 2.81
N SER A 3 20.68 -13.51 3.59
CA SER A 3 20.09 -14.04 4.83
C SER A 3 19.80 -12.96 5.87
N ALA A 4 20.57 -11.86 5.89
CA ALA A 4 20.33 -10.73 6.78
C ALA A 4 19.11 -9.90 6.35
N LEU A 5 18.80 -9.89 5.05
CA LEU A 5 17.69 -9.14 4.45
C LEU A 5 16.39 -9.95 4.35
N SER A 6 16.44 -11.24 4.66
CA SER A 6 15.30 -12.14 4.50
C SER A 6 14.09 -11.66 5.31
N SER A 7 12.96 -11.47 4.63
CA SER A 7 11.70 -11.05 5.24
C SER A 7 10.99 -12.17 6.03
N SER A 8 11.53 -13.38 6.05
CA SER A 8 11.07 -14.43 6.99
C SER A 8 11.46 -14.11 8.43
N ARG A 9 12.48 -13.26 8.62
CA ARG A 9 12.99 -12.85 9.92
C ARG A 9 12.10 -11.78 10.56
N ALA A 10 11.65 -12.01 11.79
CA ALA A 10 10.75 -11.11 12.52
C ALA A 10 11.30 -9.68 12.67
N GLU A 11 12.63 -9.52 12.83
CA GLU A 11 13.22 -8.19 12.91
C GLU A 11 13.11 -7.39 11.60
N GLN A 12 13.20 -8.05 10.44
CA GLN A 12 13.03 -7.41 9.13
C GLN A 12 11.57 -7.06 8.89
N GLN A 13 10.64 -7.94 9.26
CA GLN A 13 9.20 -7.65 9.19
C GLN A 13 8.85 -6.41 10.02
N LYS A 14 9.37 -6.34 11.25
CA LYS A 14 9.19 -5.20 12.15
C LYS A 14 9.79 -3.93 11.55
N LEU A 15 11.03 -3.99 11.05
CA LEU A 15 11.73 -2.86 10.44
C LEU A 15 10.95 -2.29 9.24
N ILE A 16 10.46 -3.16 8.36
CA ILE A 16 9.65 -2.79 7.20
C ILE A 16 8.38 -2.07 7.67
N VAL A 17 7.60 -2.69 8.55
CA VAL A 17 6.31 -2.15 9.01
C VAL A 17 6.51 -0.83 9.76
N ASP A 18 7.50 -0.75 10.65
CA ASP A 18 7.78 0.46 11.42
C ASP A 18 8.22 1.60 10.50
N ARG A 19 9.04 1.32 9.49
CA ARG A 19 9.46 2.33 8.51
C ARG A 19 8.28 2.84 7.69
N HIS A 20 7.42 1.96 7.18
CA HIS A 20 6.17 2.37 6.51
C HIS A 20 5.33 3.28 7.40
N ASN A 21 5.09 2.87 8.65
CA ASN A 21 4.27 3.63 9.58
C ASN A 21 4.92 4.97 9.98
N ALA A 22 6.24 5.06 10.06
CA ALA A 22 6.96 6.32 10.26
C ALA A 22 6.73 7.29 9.10
N LEU A 23 6.91 6.82 7.85
CA LEU A 23 6.68 7.62 6.64
C LEU A 23 5.22 8.08 6.54
N ARG A 24 4.26 7.18 6.80
CA ARG A 24 2.82 7.47 6.80
C ARG A 24 2.41 8.52 7.83
N ARG A 25 3.07 8.58 8.99
CA ARG A 25 2.85 9.64 10.01
C ARG A 25 3.44 11.00 9.60
N GLY A 26 4.44 10.97 8.74
CA GLY A 26 5.23 12.14 8.31
C GLY A 26 4.65 12.89 7.11
N VAL A 27 3.61 12.37 6.47
CA VAL A 27 3.07 12.96 5.22
C VAL A 27 2.68 14.42 5.36
N LYS A 28 2.88 15.16 4.26
CA LYS A 28 2.46 16.55 4.07
C LYS A 28 1.67 16.68 2.76
N PRO A 29 0.45 17.25 2.77
CA PRO A 29 -0.33 17.67 3.95
C PRO A 29 -0.64 16.51 4.91
N THR A 30 -1.10 16.80 6.13
CA THR A 30 -1.45 15.73 7.08
C THR A 30 -2.66 14.94 6.61
N ALA A 31 -2.75 13.67 7.00
CA ALA A 31 -3.83 12.77 6.61
C ALA A 31 -4.81 12.50 7.75
N SER A 32 -6.12 12.58 7.49
CA SER A 32 -7.17 12.30 8.47
C SER A 32 -7.55 10.82 8.58
N ASN A 33 -7.30 10.03 7.53
CA ASN A 33 -7.74 8.64 7.39
C ASN A 33 -6.59 7.63 7.15
N MET A 34 -5.34 8.01 7.42
CA MET A 34 -4.19 7.16 7.12
C MET A 34 -4.18 5.92 8.01
N MET A 35 -4.37 4.73 7.45
CA MET A 35 -4.35 3.49 8.23
C MET A 35 -2.96 3.14 8.73
N LYS A 36 -2.90 2.54 9.93
CA LYS A 36 -1.71 1.85 10.42
C LYS A 36 -1.50 0.59 9.59
N MET A 37 -0.27 0.40 9.12
CA MET A 37 0.13 -0.76 8.36
C MET A 37 0.60 -1.88 9.28
N GLU A 38 0.30 -3.12 8.92
CA GLU A 38 0.69 -4.33 9.64
C GLU A 38 1.26 -5.38 8.68
N TRP A 39 2.10 -6.27 9.21
CA TRP A 39 2.65 -7.37 8.42
C TRP A 39 1.56 -8.35 7.99
N CYS A 40 1.65 -8.84 6.75
CA CYS A 40 0.74 -9.82 6.18
C CYS A 40 1.52 -11.03 5.66
N PRO A 41 1.46 -12.17 6.37
CA PRO A 41 2.17 -13.39 5.97
C PRO A 41 1.77 -13.89 4.57
N ALA A 42 0.49 -13.76 4.20
CA ALA A 42 0.01 -14.18 2.87
C ALA A 42 0.61 -13.32 1.75
N ALA A 43 0.64 -11.98 1.92
CA ALA A 43 1.28 -11.08 0.97
C ALA A 43 2.80 -11.31 0.90
N ALA A 44 3.44 -11.60 2.04
CA ALA A 44 4.88 -11.87 2.09
C ALA A 44 5.24 -13.16 1.33
N LYS A 45 4.43 -14.21 1.48
CA LYS A 45 4.58 -15.46 0.72
C LYS A 45 4.49 -15.19 -0.79
N ASN A 46 3.48 -14.44 -1.23
CA ASN A 46 3.31 -14.08 -2.63
C ASN A 46 4.49 -13.25 -3.16
N ALA A 47 4.91 -12.24 -2.41
CA ALA A 47 6.03 -11.36 -2.76
C ALA A 47 7.35 -12.15 -2.88
N GLN A 48 7.63 -13.05 -1.93
CA GLN A 48 8.83 -13.90 -1.98
C GLN A 48 8.78 -14.88 -3.16
N ASN A 49 7.63 -15.50 -3.41
CA ASN A 49 7.45 -16.38 -4.57
C ASN A 49 7.74 -15.65 -5.88
N TRP A 50 7.33 -14.39 -6.00
CA TRP A 50 7.62 -13.57 -7.16
C TRP A 50 9.08 -13.13 -7.23
N ALA A 51 9.66 -12.69 -6.11
CA ALA A 51 11.07 -12.33 -6.04
C ALA A 51 11.98 -13.47 -6.51
N ASN A 52 11.64 -14.71 -6.14
CA ASN A 52 12.37 -15.91 -6.54
C ASN A 52 12.37 -16.18 -8.05
N GLN A 53 11.39 -15.65 -8.79
CA GLN A 53 11.34 -15.81 -10.25
C GLN A 53 12.41 -14.98 -10.97
N CYS A 54 12.99 -13.99 -10.30
CA CYS A 54 14.05 -13.13 -10.86
C CYS A 54 13.70 -12.51 -12.22
N THR A 55 12.43 -12.21 -12.46
CA THR A 55 11.95 -11.61 -13.72
C THR A 55 12.27 -10.12 -13.83
N LEU A 56 12.54 -9.46 -12.70
CA LEU A 56 12.76 -8.02 -12.60
C LEU A 56 11.61 -7.21 -13.22
N ARG A 57 10.37 -7.70 -13.07
CA ARG A 57 9.15 -7.09 -13.60
C ARG A 57 8.02 -7.21 -12.58
N HIS A 58 6.95 -6.44 -12.76
CA HIS A 58 5.75 -6.58 -11.95
C HIS A 58 5.08 -7.94 -12.14
N SER A 59 4.57 -8.49 -11.04
CA SER A 59 3.82 -9.74 -11.09
C SER A 59 2.44 -9.55 -11.72
N PRO A 60 1.87 -10.58 -12.36
CA PRO A 60 0.49 -10.56 -12.81
C PRO A 60 -0.47 -10.26 -11.64
N PRO A 61 -1.58 -9.51 -11.84
CA PRO A 61 -2.54 -9.23 -10.78
C PRO A 61 -3.12 -10.49 -10.10
N SER A 62 -3.19 -11.62 -10.81
CA SER A 62 -3.62 -12.91 -10.26
C SER A 62 -2.68 -13.44 -9.16
N LEU A 63 -1.40 -13.08 -9.21
CA LEU A 63 -0.38 -13.45 -8.22
C LEU A 63 -0.23 -12.41 -7.09
N ARG A 64 -1.01 -11.33 -7.13
CA ARG A 64 -1.06 -10.26 -6.12
C ARG A 64 -2.40 -10.22 -5.42
N ARG A 65 -2.79 -11.33 -4.82
CA ARG A 65 -4.07 -11.46 -4.13
C ARG A 65 -3.90 -12.20 -2.81
N THR A 66 -4.54 -11.66 -1.79
CA THR A 66 -4.86 -12.38 -0.56
C THR A 66 -6.37 -12.63 -0.57
N ASN A 67 -7.08 -12.25 0.49
CA ASN A 67 -8.54 -12.15 0.47
C ASN A 67 -9.02 -10.94 -0.36
N VAL A 68 -8.11 -10.02 -0.68
CA VAL A 68 -8.34 -8.82 -1.50
C VAL A 68 -7.26 -8.68 -2.57
N PRO A 69 -7.50 -7.94 -3.66
CA PRO A 69 -6.46 -7.53 -4.60
C PRO A 69 -5.38 -6.68 -3.89
N CYS A 70 -4.12 -6.87 -4.26
CA CYS A 70 -2.97 -6.18 -3.68
C CYS A 70 -2.15 -5.44 -4.74
N GLY A 71 -1.55 -4.32 -4.35
CA GLY A 71 -0.57 -3.55 -5.13
C GLY A 71 0.82 -4.13 -4.98
N GLU A 72 1.82 -3.53 -5.64
CA GLU A 72 3.21 -3.98 -5.57
C GLU A 72 4.20 -2.86 -5.86
N ASN A 73 5.26 -2.77 -5.05
CA ASN A 73 6.47 -1.99 -5.34
C ASN A 73 7.65 -2.93 -5.55
N LEU A 74 8.55 -2.55 -6.45
CA LEU A 74 9.74 -3.31 -6.81
C LEU A 74 10.99 -2.46 -6.65
N PHE A 75 12.09 -3.10 -6.28
CA PHE A 75 13.41 -2.46 -6.28
C PHE A 75 14.44 -3.48 -6.79
N MET A 76 15.39 -3.01 -7.61
CA MET A 76 16.46 -3.83 -8.17
C MET A 76 17.79 -3.16 -7.93
N SER A 77 18.79 -3.94 -7.52
CA SER A 77 20.13 -3.42 -7.25
C SER A 77 21.22 -4.44 -7.59
N SER A 78 22.43 -3.95 -7.90
CA SER A 78 23.61 -4.79 -8.12
C SER A 78 24.19 -5.32 -6.80
N GLY A 79 23.99 -4.60 -5.69
CA GLY A 79 24.40 -4.97 -4.33
C GLY A 79 23.23 -5.03 -3.34
N PRO A 80 23.45 -5.58 -2.13
CA PRO A 80 22.43 -5.64 -1.09
C PRO A 80 22.13 -4.24 -0.52
N PHE A 81 20.86 -3.95 -0.25
CA PHE A 81 20.39 -2.74 0.42
C PHE A 81 19.54 -3.13 1.63
N SER A 82 19.57 -2.32 2.68
CA SER A 82 18.69 -2.52 3.82
C SER A 82 17.24 -2.19 3.43
N TRP A 83 16.25 -2.84 4.07
CA TRP A 83 14.85 -2.51 3.82
C TRP A 83 14.51 -1.02 4.05
N PRO A 84 15.02 -0.35 5.10
CA PRO A 84 14.84 1.09 5.26
C PRO A 84 15.32 1.92 4.07
N ASP A 85 16.45 1.56 3.45
CA ASP A 85 17.00 2.27 2.30
C ASP A 85 16.14 2.06 1.06
N VAL A 86 15.69 0.82 0.81
CA VAL A 86 14.76 0.50 -0.28
C VAL A 86 13.45 1.30 -0.14
N LEU A 87 12.90 1.35 1.08
CA LEU A 87 11.69 2.10 1.38
C LEU A 87 11.88 3.61 1.22
N GLN A 88 13.07 4.11 1.57
CA GLN A 88 13.41 5.52 1.39
C GLN A 88 13.57 5.87 -0.09
N ASP A 89 14.15 5.00 -0.91
CA ASP A 89 14.26 5.19 -2.36
C ASP A 89 12.89 5.35 -3.01
N TRP A 90 11.97 4.42 -2.74
CA TRP A 90 10.58 4.53 -3.16
C TRP A 90 9.89 5.80 -2.65
N TYR A 91 10.16 6.20 -1.41
CA TYR A 91 9.59 7.40 -0.82
C TYR A 91 10.12 8.69 -1.45
N ASN A 92 11.37 8.71 -1.93
CA ASN A 92 12.00 9.88 -2.53
C ASN A 92 11.31 10.37 -3.82
N GLU A 93 10.44 9.56 -4.44
CA GLU A 93 9.56 10.00 -5.50
C GLU A 93 8.63 11.16 -5.07
N GLU A 94 8.46 11.42 -3.76
CA GLU A 94 7.73 12.58 -3.23
C GLU A 94 8.22 13.91 -3.86
N LYS A 95 9.50 13.98 -4.24
CA LYS A 95 10.10 15.16 -4.87
C LYS A 95 9.39 15.53 -6.17
N ASN A 96 8.85 14.53 -6.87
CA ASN A 96 8.12 14.66 -8.12
C ASN A 96 6.59 14.66 -7.94
N PHE A 97 6.09 14.61 -6.71
CA PHE A 97 4.66 14.56 -6.42
C PHE A 97 4.15 15.86 -5.80
N GLN A 98 2.96 16.30 -6.21
CA GLN A 98 2.22 17.37 -5.58
C GLN A 98 0.80 16.88 -5.24
N TYR A 99 0.45 16.94 -3.96
CA TYR A 99 -0.88 16.52 -3.49
C TYR A 99 -1.98 17.34 -4.20
N GLY A 100 -3.03 16.64 -4.66
CA GLY A 100 -4.13 17.21 -5.43
C GLY A 100 -3.86 17.34 -6.94
N ILE A 101 -2.60 17.30 -7.38
CA ILE A 101 -2.21 17.39 -8.79
C ILE A 101 -1.67 16.05 -9.32
N GLY A 102 -0.89 15.34 -8.52
CA GLY A 102 -0.19 14.11 -8.92
C GLY A 102 1.26 14.39 -9.31
N ALA A 103 1.69 13.85 -10.45
CA ALA A 103 3.06 14.05 -10.94
C ALA A 103 3.29 15.51 -11.36
N LYS A 104 4.37 16.13 -10.86
CA LYS A 104 4.74 17.53 -11.17
C LYS A 104 5.13 17.73 -12.62
N THR A 105 5.66 16.69 -13.27
CA THR A 105 6.06 16.71 -14.68
C THR A 105 5.52 15.48 -15.40
N LYS A 106 5.27 15.61 -16.69
CA LYS A 106 4.78 14.52 -17.52
C LYS A 106 5.78 13.36 -17.51
N GLY A 107 5.32 12.18 -17.13
CA GLY A 107 6.13 10.96 -17.09
C GLY A 107 6.94 10.77 -15.80
N ALA A 108 6.87 11.67 -14.82
CA ALA A 108 7.50 11.43 -13.54
C ALA A 108 6.86 10.23 -12.81
N VAL A 109 7.70 9.35 -12.27
CA VAL A 109 7.27 8.20 -11.49
C VAL A 109 6.98 8.66 -10.07
N ILE A 110 5.75 8.38 -9.61
CA ILE A 110 5.25 8.68 -8.25
C ILE A 110 4.59 7.46 -7.60
N GLY A 111 4.48 6.35 -8.33
CA GLY A 111 3.65 5.21 -7.95
C GLY A 111 4.17 4.47 -6.72
N HIS A 112 5.50 4.40 -6.54
CA HIS A 112 6.05 3.74 -5.37
C HIS A 112 5.76 4.57 -4.12
N TYR A 113 5.98 5.90 -4.20
CA TYR A 113 5.65 6.82 -3.12
C TYR A 113 4.16 6.79 -2.78
N THR A 114 3.26 6.96 -3.76
CA THR A 114 1.82 6.99 -3.48
C THR A 114 1.31 5.67 -2.89
N GLN A 115 1.92 4.53 -3.22
CA GLN A 115 1.58 3.24 -2.60
C GLN A 115 2.03 3.15 -1.14
N LEU A 116 3.24 3.62 -0.79
CA LEU A 116 3.72 3.69 0.60
C LEU A 116 2.74 4.44 1.51
N ILE A 117 2.20 5.53 1.00
CA ILE A 117 1.31 6.45 1.71
C ILE A 117 -0.17 6.31 1.32
N TRP A 118 -0.56 5.18 0.72
CA TRP A 118 -1.95 4.95 0.35
C TRP A 118 -2.79 4.70 1.59
N TYR A 119 -3.83 5.51 1.83
CA TYR A 119 -4.54 5.51 3.12
C TYR A 119 -5.09 4.14 3.51
N ASN A 120 -5.65 3.39 2.55
CA ASN A 120 -6.33 2.13 2.84
C ASN A 120 -5.42 0.90 2.80
N SER A 121 -4.22 1.00 2.22
CA SER A 121 -3.27 -0.11 2.19
C SER A 121 -2.66 -0.31 3.57
N HIS A 122 -3.28 -1.18 4.37
CA HIS A 122 -2.96 -1.38 5.78
C HIS A 122 -2.31 -2.75 6.07
N LYS A 123 -2.08 -3.56 5.04
CA LYS A 123 -1.35 -4.81 5.11
C LYS A 123 -0.19 -4.79 4.12
N VAL A 124 1.00 -5.20 4.54
CA VAL A 124 2.17 -5.32 3.67
C VAL A 124 2.88 -6.64 3.90
N GLY A 125 3.39 -7.22 2.83
CA GLY A 125 4.31 -8.35 2.90
C GLY A 125 5.33 -8.25 1.80
N CYS A 126 6.58 -8.54 2.13
CA CYS A 126 7.71 -8.35 1.22
C CYS A 126 8.56 -9.61 1.09
N GLY A 127 9.35 -9.68 0.02
CA GLY A 127 10.32 -10.71 -0.26
C GLY A 127 11.53 -10.15 -0.99
N VAL A 128 12.67 -10.82 -0.85
CA VAL A 128 13.91 -10.46 -1.53
C VAL A 128 14.59 -11.72 -2.05
N SER A 129 15.12 -11.67 -3.27
CA SER A 129 15.88 -12.77 -3.87
C SER A 129 17.22 -12.29 -4.41
N TYR A 130 18.20 -13.18 -4.41
CA TYR A 130 19.43 -13.01 -5.18
C TYR A 130 19.24 -13.63 -6.57
N CYS A 131 19.43 -12.81 -7.60
CA CYS A 131 19.27 -13.18 -9.01
C CYS A 131 20.65 -13.29 -9.66
N PRO A 132 21.12 -14.51 -10.00
CA PRO A 132 22.50 -14.71 -10.43
C PRO A 132 22.79 -14.15 -11.82
N THR A 133 21.78 -14.00 -12.66
CA THR A 133 21.89 -13.55 -14.05
C THR A 133 21.64 -12.03 -14.17
N GLY A 134 22.27 -11.38 -15.16
CA GLY A 134 22.11 -9.94 -15.41
C GLY A 134 22.86 -9.02 -14.44
N SER A 135 22.70 -7.71 -14.61
CA SER A 135 23.42 -6.68 -13.85
C SER A 135 22.83 -6.41 -12.47
N TYR A 136 21.53 -6.66 -12.28
CA TYR A 136 20.86 -6.54 -10.99
C TYR A 136 20.83 -7.89 -10.29
N LYS A 137 21.54 -7.97 -9.17
CA LYS A 137 21.71 -9.20 -8.41
C LYS A 137 20.72 -9.36 -7.27
N TYR A 138 20.00 -8.30 -6.89
CA TYR A 138 19.03 -8.34 -5.81
C TYR A 138 17.70 -7.79 -6.31
N PHE A 139 16.63 -8.55 -6.07
CA PHE A 139 15.27 -8.21 -6.46
C PHE A 139 14.36 -8.19 -5.24
N TYR A 140 13.84 -7.02 -4.91
CA TYR A 140 12.96 -6.78 -3.77
C TYR A 140 11.55 -6.54 -4.26
N VAL A 141 10.60 -7.16 -3.58
CA VAL A 141 9.18 -7.11 -3.88
C VAL A 141 8.43 -6.81 -2.59
N CYS A 142 7.59 -5.79 -2.55
CA CYS A 142 6.62 -5.59 -1.48
C CYS A 142 5.21 -5.55 -2.08
N GLN A 143 4.28 -6.32 -1.54
CA GLN A 143 2.88 -6.32 -1.92
C GLN A 143 2.01 -5.69 -0.82
N TYR A 144 1.03 -4.88 -1.24
CA TYR A 144 0.24 -3.99 -0.37
C TYR A 144 -1.24 -4.31 -0.49
N CYS A 145 -1.92 -4.61 0.61
CA CYS A 145 -3.31 -5.05 0.59
C CYS A 145 -4.18 -4.15 1.50
N PRO A 146 -5.35 -3.70 1.03
CA PRO A 146 -5.79 -3.67 -0.38
C PRO A 146 -4.84 -2.85 -1.27
N ALA A 147 -4.93 -3.07 -2.59
CA ALA A 147 -4.16 -2.35 -3.58
C ALA A 147 -4.40 -0.83 -3.52
N GLY A 148 -3.33 -0.05 -3.64
CA GLY A 148 -3.38 1.40 -3.78
C GLY A 148 -3.40 1.86 -5.24
N ASN A 149 -3.03 3.13 -5.44
CA ASN A 149 -2.81 3.73 -6.76
C ASN A 149 -3.99 3.59 -7.73
N ASN A 150 -5.22 3.75 -7.24
CA ASN A 150 -6.37 3.88 -8.11
C ASN A 150 -6.14 5.08 -9.06
N PRO A 151 -6.20 4.91 -10.39
CA PRO A 151 -5.93 5.98 -11.35
C PRO A 151 -6.75 7.25 -11.13
N MET A 152 -7.99 7.12 -10.65
CA MET A 152 -8.88 8.26 -10.37
C MET A 152 -8.52 9.02 -9.09
N GLN A 153 -7.68 8.44 -8.22
CA GLN A 153 -7.39 8.97 -6.89
C GLN A 153 -5.88 9.14 -6.63
N ILE A 154 -5.01 8.80 -7.59
CA ILE A 154 -3.56 8.78 -7.36
C ILE A 154 -2.98 10.13 -6.95
N ALA A 155 -3.60 11.24 -7.38
CA ALA A 155 -3.23 12.59 -6.95
C ALA A 155 -3.60 12.91 -5.49
N MET A 156 -4.50 12.13 -4.88
CA MET A 156 -4.97 12.27 -3.50
C MET A 156 -4.94 10.90 -2.80
N PRO A 157 -3.75 10.35 -2.51
CA PRO A 157 -3.56 8.99 -1.98
C PRO A 157 -4.12 8.80 -0.55
N TYR A 158 -4.52 9.88 0.10
CA TYR A 158 -5.21 9.92 1.39
C TYR A 158 -6.12 11.14 1.44
N ARG A 159 -6.96 11.26 2.47
CA ARG A 159 -7.75 12.47 2.73
C ARG A 159 -6.92 13.45 3.55
N SER A 160 -6.67 14.63 2.99
CA SER A 160 -6.01 15.73 3.72
C SER A 160 -6.89 16.21 4.89
N GLY A 161 -6.29 16.36 6.07
CA GLY A 161 -6.98 16.84 7.27
C GLY A 161 -6.15 16.64 8.54
N PRO A 162 -6.68 17.04 9.72
CA PRO A 162 -6.04 16.75 11.00
C PRO A 162 -5.87 15.25 11.20
N LYS A 163 -4.74 14.85 11.79
CA LYS A 163 -4.41 13.44 12.01
C LYS A 163 -5.54 12.72 12.75
N CYS A 164 -5.95 11.56 12.22
CA CYS A 164 -7.03 10.72 12.77
C CYS A 164 -8.43 11.36 12.86
N ALA A 165 -8.70 12.48 12.18
CA ALA A 165 -10.02 13.10 12.24
C ALA A 165 -11.15 12.20 11.70
N ASP A 166 -10.84 11.24 10.81
CA ASP A 166 -11.81 10.28 10.27
C ASP A 166 -11.93 8.99 11.11
N CYS A 167 -11.16 8.85 12.19
CA CYS A 167 -11.14 7.66 13.03
C CYS A 167 -11.06 8.00 14.53
N PRO A 168 -11.99 8.81 15.07
CA PRO A 168 -12.02 9.14 16.49
C PRO A 168 -12.12 7.87 17.34
N GLY A 169 -11.33 7.80 18.43
CA GLY A 169 -11.23 6.62 19.28
C GLY A 169 -10.41 5.45 18.71
N HIS A 170 -9.96 5.54 17.46
CA HIS A 170 -9.19 4.49 16.77
C HIS A 170 -7.89 5.05 16.17
N CYS A 171 -7.12 5.77 16.98
CA CYS A 171 -5.89 6.45 16.56
C CYS A 171 -4.67 5.94 17.34
N ASP A 172 -3.65 5.45 16.63
CA ASP A 172 -2.33 5.15 17.17
C ASP A 172 -1.29 6.12 16.59
N LYS A 173 -0.96 7.15 17.38
CA LYS A 173 0.08 8.12 17.06
C LYS A 173 -0.10 8.74 15.66
N GLY A 174 -1.34 9.09 15.30
CA GLY A 174 -1.68 9.72 14.03
C GLY A 174 -2.02 8.76 12.88
N LEU A 175 -2.15 7.46 13.15
CA LEU A 175 -2.63 6.46 12.18
C LEU A 175 -3.92 5.80 12.68
N CYS A 176 -4.88 5.61 11.77
CA CYS A 176 -6.14 4.93 12.05
C CYS A 176 -5.95 3.42 12.25
N THR A 177 -6.72 2.80 13.16
CA THR A 177 -6.61 1.36 13.51
C THR A 177 -7.90 0.57 13.30
N ASN A 178 -8.88 1.16 12.64
CA ASN A 178 -10.22 0.62 12.40
C ASN A 178 -10.49 0.36 10.89
N PRO A 179 -9.81 -0.61 10.25
CA PRO A 179 -10.06 -0.90 8.83
C PRO A 179 -11.46 -1.49 8.64
N CYS A 180 -12.11 -1.17 7.52
CA CYS A 180 -13.32 -1.84 7.11
C CYS A 180 -13.00 -3.29 6.69
N LYS A 181 -13.79 -4.26 7.19
CA LYS A 181 -13.64 -5.68 6.84
C LYS A 181 -14.29 -6.05 5.51
N HIS A 182 -15.07 -5.14 4.94
CA HIS A 182 -15.72 -5.30 3.65
C HIS A 182 -14.97 -4.48 2.60
N GLN A 183 -15.13 -4.85 1.34
CA GLN A 183 -14.55 -4.12 0.23
C GLN A 183 -15.62 -3.80 -0.80
N ASP A 184 -15.65 -2.54 -1.23
CA ASP A 184 -16.46 -2.14 -2.38
C ASP A 184 -15.84 -2.67 -3.66
N ILE A 185 -16.67 -3.24 -4.53
CA ILE A 185 -16.27 -3.77 -5.83
C ILE A 185 -16.18 -2.64 -6.86
N LEU A 186 -17.08 -1.64 -6.75
CA LEU A 186 -17.14 -0.50 -7.65
C LEU A 186 -16.51 0.74 -7.02
N GLY A 187 -15.76 1.51 -7.83
CA GLY A 187 -15.09 2.73 -7.37
C GLY A 187 -16.03 3.90 -7.04
N ASN A 188 -17.29 3.87 -7.50
CA ASN A 188 -18.29 4.91 -7.30
C ASN A 188 -19.35 4.56 -6.24
N CYS A 189 -19.07 3.59 -5.36
CA CYS A 189 -20.02 3.10 -4.36
C CYS A 189 -20.58 4.17 -3.41
N LYS A 190 -19.80 5.21 -3.10
CA LYS A 190 -20.29 6.37 -2.34
C LYS A 190 -21.45 7.08 -3.05
N ASN A 191 -21.34 7.28 -4.37
CA ASN A 191 -22.38 7.93 -5.17
C ASN A 191 -23.59 7.00 -5.34
N LEU A 192 -23.35 5.71 -5.61
CA LEU A 192 -24.43 4.72 -5.75
C LEU A 192 -25.26 4.57 -4.47
N LYS A 193 -24.61 4.55 -3.29
CA LYS A 193 -25.29 4.56 -1.99
C LYS A 193 -26.15 5.81 -1.81
N MET A 194 -25.65 6.98 -2.20
CA MET A 194 -26.39 8.24 -2.07
C MET A 194 -27.63 8.28 -2.98
N LEU A 195 -27.52 7.75 -4.20
CA LEU A 195 -28.61 7.77 -5.19
C LEU A 195 -29.68 6.70 -4.94
N PHE A 196 -29.28 5.48 -4.57
CA PHE A 196 -30.20 4.34 -4.53
C PHE A 196 -30.37 3.72 -3.13
N GLY A 197 -29.56 4.13 -2.15
CA GLY A 197 -29.56 3.53 -0.82
C GLY A 197 -28.98 2.10 -0.79
N CYS A 198 -28.81 1.58 0.43
CA CYS A 198 -28.20 0.26 0.66
C CYS A 198 -29.18 -0.92 0.52
N SER A 199 -30.48 -0.65 0.44
CA SER A 199 -31.50 -1.67 0.16
C SER A 199 -31.54 -2.06 -1.32
N HIS A 200 -31.08 -1.19 -2.21
CA HIS A 200 -31.03 -1.46 -3.65
C HIS A 200 -30.12 -2.65 -3.97
N SER A 201 -30.61 -3.60 -4.77
CA SER A 201 -29.94 -4.88 -5.04
C SER A 201 -28.49 -4.73 -5.52
N LEU A 202 -28.26 -3.81 -6.48
CA LEU A 202 -26.91 -3.51 -6.99
C LEU A 202 -25.98 -2.98 -5.89
N VAL A 203 -26.42 -1.99 -5.11
CA VAL A 203 -25.59 -1.35 -4.06
C VAL A 203 -25.29 -2.35 -2.96
N LYS A 204 -26.30 -3.12 -2.52
CA LYS A 204 -26.13 -4.16 -1.51
C LYS A 204 -25.07 -5.19 -1.88
N LYS A 205 -25.02 -5.59 -3.17
CA LYS A 205 -24.09 -6.60 -3.68
C LYS A 205 -22.70 -6.03 -3.97
N GLN A 206 -22.63 -4.85 -4.58
CA GLN A 206 -21.39 -4.29 -5.11
C GLN A 206 -20.69 -3.32 -4.15
N CYS A 207 -21.40 -2.79 -3.16
CA CYS A 207 -20.93 -1.75 -2.25
C CYS A 207 -21.05 -2.14 -0.76
N PRO A 208 -20.62 -3.34 -0.35
CA PRO A 208 -20.81 -3.79 1.03
C PRO A 208 -20.01 -2.96 2.04
N ALA A 209 -18.87 -2.36 1.68
CA ALA A 209 -18.11 -1.50 2.58
C ALA A 209 -18.84 -0.18 2.81
N SER A 210 -19.23 0.51 1.73
CA SER A 210 -20.04 1.72 1.80
C SER A 210 -21.33 1.53 2.61
N CYS A 211 -21.92 0.34 2.58
CA CYS A 211 -23.18 0.06 3.28
C CYS A 211 -23.03 -0.46 4.71
N LYS A 212 -21.99 -1.22 5.04
CA LYS A 212 -21.85 -1.90 6.34
C LYS A 212 -20.82 -1.24 7.26
N CYS A 213 -19.87 -0.49 6.71
CA CYS A 213 -18.85 0.20 7.50
C CYS A 213 -19.28 1.65 7.70
N THR A 214 -19.64 2.02 8.92
CA THR A 214 -20.12 3.36 9.28
C THR A 214 -19.07 4.17 10.02
N THR A 215 -18.21 3.50 10.80
CA THR A 215 -17.16 4.12 11.61
C THR A 215 -15.75 3.74 11.16
N GLN A 216 -15.61 2.72 10.31
CA GLN A 216 -14.34 2.22 9.81
C GLN A 216 -13.86 3.00 8.58
N ILE A 217 -12.55 2.99 8.35
CA ILE A 217 -11.97 3.50 7.11
C ILE A 217 -12.27 2.49 5.98
N ILE A 218 -12.95 2.97 4.94
CA ILE A 218 -13.30 2.23 3.71
C ILE A 218 -12.33 2.59 2.60
#